data_AF-A0A7C5N4D3-F1
#
_entry.id   AF-A0A7C5N4D3-F1
#
_cell.length_a   1.000
_cell.length_b   1.000
_cell.length_c   1.000
_cell.angle_alpha   90.00
_cell.angle_beta   90.00
_cell.angle_gamma   90.00
#
_symmetry.space_group_name_H-M   'P 1'
#
loop_
_entity.id
_entity.type
_entity.pdbx_description
1 polymer ?
#
loop_
_entity_poly.entity_id
_entity_poly.type
_entity_poly.pdbx_seq_one_letter_code
_entity_poly.pdbx_strand_id
1 'polypeptide(L)'
;MDRFLHALQGGQLPAGIRSVLDLRFDEEAVAGLIGAGLLTRGAQASRYPCPRGGSGCPREIVENPGDDAFLFVAIPPGAEVCCPSVRLTAEDLVTWQTSRRALVTKLSELYAVRGPSNLRDEVFPCAHRLGRAPWRGLDREVLLCTDLNGAAPITFLLARQASQQPTIVLAHARTRYTPPDVEAHFAPTSTGLVSVVFLDDELRLDGDRLLRAQPMGAAEPVATYRASAYCLLVDADGARRIDEAAYRELVAGAEDHDLFLDLLSTVAGGR
;
A
#
# COMPACT_ATOMS: atom_id res chain seq x y z
N MET A 1 8.72 -6.59 -7.82
CA MET A 1 8.34 -5.98 -6.53
C MET A 1 6.92 -5.41 -6.58
N ASP A 2 6.61 -4.63 -7.62
CA ASP A 2 5.37 -3.87 -7.75
C ASP A 2 4.12 -4.76 -7.62
N ARG A 3 4.08 -5.90 -8.33
CA ARG A 3 2.98 -6.88 -8.22
C ARG A 3 2.73 -7.35 -6.79
N PHE A 4 3.79 -7.52 -6.00
CA PHE A 4 3.69 -7.90 -4.59
C PHE A 4 3.11 -6.75 -3.77
N LEU A 5 3.58 -5.51 -3.93
CA LEU A 5 3.06 -4.34 -3.24
C LEU A 5 1.59 -4.06 -3.59
N HIS A 6 1.20 -4.17 -4.85
CA HIS A 6 -0.22 -4.15 -5.24
C HIS A 6 -1.02 -5.26 -4.55
N ALA A 7 -0.45 -6.46 -4.42
CA ALA A 7 -1.11 -7.56 -3.71
C ALA A 7 -1.20 -7.39 -2.19
N LEU A 8 -0.47 -6.43 -1.61
CA LEU A 8 -0.64 -6.03 -0.21
C LEU A 8 -1.81 -5.07 0.00
N GLN A 9 -2.41 -4.56 -1.08
CA GLN A 9 -3.57 -3.69 -0.95
C GLN A 9 -4.78 -4.47 -0.42
N GLY A 10 -5.38 -3.93 0.64
CA GLY A 10 -6.49 -4.57 1.35
C GLY A 10 -6.07 -5.48 2.50
N GLY A 11 -7.02 -6.26 3.02
CA GLY A 11 -6.85 -7.02 4.26
C GLY A 11 -6.12 -8.36 4.10
N GLN A 12 -6.19 -8.99 2.93
CA GLN A 12 -5.68 -10.34 2.72
C GLN A 12 -4.24 -10.32 2.22
N LEU A 13 -3.32 -10.74 3.08
CA LEU A 13 -1.90 -10.81 2.75
C LEU A 13 -1.61 -12.00 1.82
N PRO A 14 -0.68 -11.86 0.85
CA PRO A 14 -0.26 -12.96 0.00
C PRO A 14 0.31 -14.12 0.83
N ALA A 15 -0.20 -15.31 0.55
CA ALA A 15 0.29 -16.57 1.11
C ALA A 15 0.02 -17.72 0.13
N GLY A 16 0.80 -18.79 0.23
CA GLY A 16 0.65 -19.99 -0.59
C GLY A 16 1.93 -20.79 -0.69
N ILE A 17 1.88 -21.91 -1.42
CA ILE A 17 3.10 -22.65 -1.75
C ILE A 17 3.96 -21.86 -2.73
N ARG A 18 5.25 -22.20 -2.76
CA ARG A 18 6.27 -21.50 -3.56
C ARG A 18 5.88 -21.35 -5.03
N SER A 19 5.48 -22.43 -5.69
CA SER A 19 5.12 -22.43 -7.12
C SER A 19 3.94 -21.50 -7.47
N VAL A 20 2.97 -21.33 -6.57
CA VAL A 20 1.83 -20.40 -6.77
C VAL A 20 2.30 -18.95 -6.65
N LEU A 21 3.18 -18.68 -5.70
CA LEU A 21 3.75 -17.35 -5.51
C LEU A 21 4.65 -16.98 -6.68
N ASP A 22 5.45 -17.92 -7.19
CA ASP A 22 6.32 -17.71 -8.35
C ASP A 22 5.51 -17.38 -9.61
N LEU A 23 4.39 -18.07 -9.83
CA LEU A 23 3.49 -17.74 -10.94
C LEU A 23 2.85 -16.35 -10.80
N ARG A 24 2.62 -15.89 -9.57
CA ARG A 24 1.96 -14.60 -9.29
C ARG A 24 2.93 -13.42 -9.30
N PHE A 25 4.16 -13.64 -8.82
CA PHE A 25 5.12 -12.57 -8.51
C PHE A 25 6.47 -12.71 -9.20
N ASP A 26 6.68 -13.76 -9.99
CA ASP A 26 7.94 -14.15 -10.63
C ASP A 26 8.97 -14.75 -9.65
N GLU A 27 9.67 -15.81 -10.07
CA GLU A 27 10.54 -16.62 -9.20
C GLU A 27 11.65 -15.82 -8.51
N GLU A 28 12.32 -14.95 -9.27
CA GLU A 28 13.39 -14.09 -8.76
C GLU A 28 12.87 -13.16 -7.65
N ALA A 29 11.69 -12.57 -7.84
CA ALA A 29 11.12 -11.68 -6.84
C ALA A 29 10.72 -12.44 -5.58
N VAL A 30 10.11 -13.63 -5.70
CA VAL A 30 9.76 -14.43 -4.51
C VAL A 30 11.03 -14.89 -3.78
N ALA A 31 12.10 -15.23 -4.49
CA ALA A 31 13.39 -15.53 -3.86
C ALA A 31 13.94 -14.32 -3.07
N GLY A 32 13.90 -13.14 -3.69
CA GLY A 32 14.28 -11.89 -3.01
C GLY A 32 13.40 -11.54 -1.81
N LEU A 33 12.09 -11.74 -1.90
CA LEU A 33 11.14 -11.52 -0.80
C LEU A 33 11.39 -12.47 0.39
N ILE A 34 11.77 -13.71 0.12
CA ILE A 34 12.18 -14.69 1.15
C ILE A 34 13.50 -14.26 1.77
N GLY A 35 14.50 -13.94 0.96
CA GLY A 35 15.81 -13.49 1.43
C GLY A 35 15.72 -12.22 2.29
N ALA A 36 14.83 -11.29 1.91
CA ALA A 36 14.53 -10.08 2.67
C ALA A 36 13.71 -10.32 3.95
N GLY A 37 13.25 -11.55 4.20
CA GLY A 37 12.44 -11.93 5.34
C GLY A 37 10.98 -11.43 5.28
N LEU A 38 10.52 -10.96 4.12
CA LEU A 38 9.15 -10.49 3.91
C LEU A 38 8.17 -11.64 3.73
N LEU A 39 8.63 -12.72 3.11
CA LEU A 39 7.94 -14.02 3.10
C LEU A 39 8.59 -14.94 4.12
N THR A 40 7.78 -15.49 5.01
CA THR A 40 8.21 -16.42 6.06
C THR A 40 7.53 -17.76 5.88
N ARG A 41 8.21 -18.84 6.27
CA ARG A 41 7.64 -20.19 6.21
C ARG A 41 6.37 -20.27 7.09
N GLY A 42 5.31 -20.81 6.52
CA GLY A 42 4.04 -21.10 7.17
C GLY A 42 3.87 -22.59 7.45
N ALA A 43 2.62 -22.99 7.68
CA ALA A 43 2.27 -24.39 7.86
C ALA A 43 2.41 -25.18 6.54
N GLN A 44 2.52 -26.50 6.62
CA GLN A 44 2.47 -27.35 5.43
C GLN A 44 1.12 -27.20 4.71
N ALA A 45 1.14 -27.16 3.38
CA ALA A 45 -0.08 -27.09 2.58
C ALA A 45 -0.89 -28.39 2.71
N SER A 46 -2.21 -28.24 2.86
CA SER A 46 -3.17 -29.37 2.86
C SER A 46 -3.79 -29.61 1.49
N ARG A 47 -3.56 -28.71 0.53
CA ARG A 47 -4.05 -28.80 -0.85
C ARG A 47 -3.00 -28.30 -1.83
N TYR A 48 -2.99 -28.86 -3.03
CA TYR A 48 -2.05 -28.49 -4.10
C TYR A 48 -2.79 -27.83 -5.27
N PRO A 49 -2.27 -26.74 -5.86
CA PRO A 49 -2.96 -25.99 -6.90
C PRO A 49 -3.23 -26.81 -8.16
N CYS A 50 -4.29 -26.44 -8.88
CA CYS A 50 -4.58 -26.94 -10.22
C CYS A 50 -3.67 -26.24 -11.24
N PRO A 51 -3.08 -26.95 -12.22
CA PRO A 51 -2.21 -26.36 -13.24
C PRO A 51 -2.97 -25.38 -14.16
N ARG A 52 -4.30 -25.49 -14.24
CA ARG A 52 -5.15 -24.58 -15.01
C ARG A 52 -5.48 -23.27 -14.26
N GLY A 53 -4.87 -23.03 -13.09
CA GLY A 53 -4.89 -21.73 -12.43
C GLY A 53 -6.20 -21.33 -11.72
N GLY A 54 -7.08 -22.29 -11.42
CA GLY A 54 -8.37 -22.03 -10.74
C GLY A 54 -8.41 -22.55 -9.30
N SER A 55 -9.02 -21.77 -8.39
CA SER A 55 -9.30 -22.17 -6.99
C SER A 55 -10.44 -23.19 -6.86
N GLY A 56 -11.17 -23.48 -7.95
CA GLY A 56 -12.37 -24.32 -7.94
C GLY A 56 -12.12 -25.83 -7.87
N CYS A 57 -10.88 -26.31 -8.02
CA CYS A 57 -10.56 -27.75 -8.00
C CYS A 57 -9.10 -28.00 -7.57
N PRO A 58 -8.71 -27.67 -6.33
CA PRO A 58 -7.38 -28.00 -5.84
C PRO A 58 -7.25 -29.52 -5.64
N ARG A 59 -6.06 -30.05 -5.87
CA ARG A 59 -5.73 -31.46 -5.61
C ARG A 59 -5.63 -31.71 -4.11
N GLU A 60 -6.11 -32.87 -3.69
CA GLU A 60 -5.91 -33.38 -2.33
C GLU A 60 -4.49 -33.93 -2.18
N ILE A 61 -3.85 -33.69 -1.04
CA ILE A 61 -2.51 -34.20 -0.76
C ILE A 61 -2.65 -35.43 0.14
N VAL A 62 -2.04 -36.53 -0.29
CA VAL A 62 -1.97 -37.78 0.48
C VAL A 62 -0.51 -38.20 0.66
N GLU A 63 -0.25 -38.97 1.71
CA GLU A 63 1.06 -39.60 1.93
C GLU A 63 1.33 -40.68 0.88
N ASN A 64 2.60 -40.83 0.52
CA ASN A 64 3.08 -41.81 -0.45
C ASN A 64 4.00 -42.84 0.24
N PRO A 65 3.44 -43.75 1.07
CA PRO A 65 4.24 -44.72 1.79
C PRO A 65 4.93 -45.65 0.79
N GLY A 66 6.27 -45.69 0.84
CA GLY A 66 7.10 -46.52 -0.04
C GLY A 66 7.99 -45.74 -1.02
N ASP A 67 7.96 -44.40 -0.99
CA ASP A 67 8.86 -43.58 -1.78
C ASP A 67 9.55 -42.49 -0.94
N ASP A 68 10.79 -42.74 -0.54
CA ASP A 68 11.54 -41.87 0.37
C ASP A 68 11.93 -40.52 -0.27
N ALA A 69 11.96 -40.44 -1.60
CA ALA A 69 12.27 -39.20 -2.31
C ALA A 69 11.03 -38.30 -2.48
N PHE A 70 9.84 -38.91 -2.61
CA PHE A 70 8.57 -38.22 -2.82
C PHE A 70 7.52 -38.72 -1.84
N LEU A 71 7.60 -38.17 -0.62
CA LEU A 71 6.76 -38.55 0.52
C LEU A 71 5.26 -38.27 0.33
N PHE A 72 4.89 -37.46 -0.67
CA PHE A 72 3.50 -37.04 -0.89
C PHE A 72 3.07 -37.16 -2.37
N VAL A 73 1.77 -37.36 -2.59
CA VAL A 73 1.13 -37.25 -3.91
C VAL A 73 -0.06 -36.30 -3.84
N ALA A 74 -0.13 -35.36 -4.80
CA ALA A 74 -1.32 -34.55 -5.02
C ALA A 74 -2.24 -35.23 -6.05
N ILE A 75 -3.46 -35.57 -5.65
CA ILE A 75 -4.45 -36.30 -6.43
C ILE A 75 -5.63 -35.38 -6.79
N PRO A 76 -6.12 -35.36 -8.04
CA PRO A 76 -7.32 -34.64 -8.42
C PRO A 76 -8.56 -35.14 -7.64
N PRO A 77 -9.49 -34.25 -7.23
CA PRO A 77 -10.64 -34.64 -6.40
C PRO A 77 -11.77 -35.41 -7.14
N GLY A 78 -11.59 -35.77 -8.41
CA GLY A 78 -12.61 -36.46 -9.21
C GLY A 78 -12.02 -37.50 -10.18
N ALA A 79 -12.85 -38.48 -10.55
CA ALA A 79 -12.50 -39.55 -11.48
C ALA A 79 -12.39 -39.08 -12.95
N GLU A 80 -12.97 -37.92 -13.27
CA GLU A 80 -12.76 -37.27 -14.56
C GLU A 80 -11.34 -36.72 -14.65
N VAL A 81 -10.57 -37.18 -15.62
CA VAL A 81 -9.15 -36.84 -15.83
C VAL A 81 -9.01 -35.37 -16.27
N CYS A 82 -9.18 -34.44 -15.33
CA CYS A 82 -9.01 -33.01 -15.58
C CYS A 82 -7.52 -32.60 -15.50
N CYS A 83 -6.73 -33.27 -14.64
CA CYS A 83 -5.29 -33.08 -14.51
C CYS A 83 -4.60 -34.33 -13.95
N PRO A 84 -3.30 -34.55 -14.21
CA PRO A 84 -2.56 -35.69 -13.65
C PRO A 84 -2.26 -35.48 -12.16
N SER A 85 -2.03 -36.60 -11.46
CA SER A 85 -1.45 -36.62 -10.12
C SER A 85 0.01 -36.17 -10.16
N VAL A 86 0.47 -35.53 -9.08
CA VAL A 86 1.83 -34.97 -8.98
C VAL A 86 2.52 -35.54 -7.76
N ARG A 87 3.72 -36.07 -7.92
CA ARG A 87 4.58 -36.50 -6.81
C ARG A 87 5.29 -35.30 -6.21
N LEU A 88 5.33 -35.22 -4.89
CA LEU A 88 5.76 -34.03 -4.17
C LEU A 88 6.75 -34.40 -3.07
N THR A 89 7.76 -33.55 -2.91
CA THR A 89 8.68 -33.55 -1.78
C THR A 89 8.06 -32.79 -0.60
N ALA A 90 8.68 -32.86 0.58
CA ALA A 90 8.29 -32.02 1.71
C ALA A 90 8.45 -30.51 1.42
N GLU A 91 9.48 -30.13 0.65
CA GLU A 91 9.74 -28.72 0.33
C GLU A 91 8.66 -28.14 -0.60
N ASP A 92 8.10 -28.94 -1.52
CA ASP A 92 7.01 -28.52 -2.41
C ASP A 92 5.73 -28.13 -1.67
N LEU A 93 5.57 -28.62 -0.44
CA LEU A 93 4.41 -28.35 0.43
C LEU A 93 4.65 -27.22 1.43
N VAL A 94 5.86 -26.65 1.49
CA VAL A 94 6.13 -25.51 2.36
C VAL A 94 5.33 -24.31 1.85
N THR A 95 4.43 -23.81 2.69
CA THR A 95 3.78 -22.53 2.42
C THR A 95 4.65 -21.39 2.88
N TRP A 96 4.47 -20.26 2.21
CA TRP A 96 5.07 -18.99 2.54
C TRP A 96 3.97 -17.99 2.76
N GLN A 97 4.13 -17.17 3.79
CA GLN A 97 3.16 -16.15 4.17
C GLN A 97 3.87 -14.81 4.37
N THR A 98 3.21 -13.74 3.94
CA THR A 98 3.72 -12.39 4.12
C THR A 98 3.72 -11.99 5.59
N SER A 99 4.87 -11.56 6.10
CA SER A 99 5.02 -11.07 7.46
C SER A 99 4.84 -9.55 7.50
N ARG A 100 3.65 -9.07 7.89
CA ARG A 100 3.39 -7.62 8.08
C ARG A 100 4.36 -7.00 9.09
N ARG A 101 4.73 -7.75 10.14
CA ARG A 101 5.72 -7.33 11.14
C ARG A 101 7.10 -7.12 10.51
N ALA A 102 7.55 -8.05 9.67
CA ALA A 102 8.84 -7.91 8.98
C ALA A 102 8.83 -6.72 8.02
N LEU A 103 7.75 -6.54 7.25
CA LEU A 103 7.57 -5.37 6.38
C LEU A 103 7.66 -4.06 7.17
N VAL A 104 6.91 -3.94 8.27
CA VAL A 104 6.93 -2.74 9.13
C VAL A 104 8.31 -2.49 9.72
N THR A 105 9.02 -3.54 10.14
CA THR A 105 10.39 -3.42 10.64
C THR A 105 11.31 -2.85 9.56
N LYS A 106 11.24 -3.39 8.34
CA LYS A 106 12.05 -2.92 7.21
C LYS A 106 11.70 -1.49 6.78
N LEU A 107 10.43 -1.14 6.73
CA LEU A 107 10.01 0.23 6.46
C LEU A 107 10.50 1.19 7.55
N SER A 108 10.45 0.77 8.81
CA SER A 108 10.95 1.59 9.92
C SER A 108 12.45 1.85 9.80
N GLU A 109 13.23 0.85 9.41
CA GLU A 109 14.66 1.00 9.09
C GLU A 109 14.89 1.96 7.90
N LEU A 110 14.21 1.73 6.78
CA LEU A 110 14.40 2.48 5.53
C LEU A 110 13.98 3.95 5.60
N TYR A 111 13.00 4.27 6.46
CA TYR A 111 12.48 5.62 6.65
C TYR A 111 12.91 6.23 7.99
N ALA A 112 13.85 5.61 8.71
CA ALA A 112 14.35 6.05 10.01
C ALA A 112 13.23 6.38 11.01
N VAL A 113 12.19 5.54 11.06
CA VAL A 113 11.03 5.69 11.94
C VAL A 113 11.44 5.34 13.38
N ARG A 114 11.07 6.24 14.30
CA ARG A 114 11.33 6.15 15.73
C ARG A 114 10.01 5.98 16.49
N GLY A 115 10.06 5.26 17.60
CA GLY A 115 8.92 5.04 18.48
C GLY A 115 8.19 3.72 18.21
N PRO A 116 7.14 3.42 18.99
CA PRO A 116 6.43 2.15 18.88
C PRO A 116 5.49 2.14 17.67
N SER A 117 5.54 1.06 16.89
CA SER A 117 4.53 0.78 15.86
C SER A 117 3.30 0.14 16.50
N ASN A 118 2.11 0.69 16.22
CA ASN A 118 0.84 0.07 16.59
C ASN A 118 0.12 -0.42 15.32
N LEU A 119 0.08 -1.74 15.15
CA LEU A 119 -0.58 -2.42 14.04
C LEU A 119 -1.94 -3.03 14.45
N ARG A 120 -2.30 -2.95 15.73
CA ARG A 120 -3.57 -3.50 16.25
C ARG A 120 -4.70 -2.49 16.12
N ASP A 121 -4.37 -1.22 16.28
CA ASP A 121 -5.34 -0.13 16.19
C ASP A 121 -5.19 0.60 14.86
N GLU A 122 -6.30 0.67 14.12
CA GLU A 122 -6.41 1.48 12.93
C GLU A 122 -6.71 2.92 13.32
N VAL A 123 -5.88 3.87 12.86
CA VAL A 123 -6.09 5.31 13.10
C VAL A 123 -7.30 5.80 12.31
N PHE A 124 -7.48 5.25 11.11
CA PHE A 124 -8.70 5.26 10.31
C PHE A 124 -8.70 3.95 9.49
N PRO A 125 -9.85 3.54 8.92
CA PRO A 125 -9.95 2.26 8.21
C PRO A 125 -8.80 2.14 7.22
N CYS A 126 -7.96 1.10 7.34
CA CYS A 126 -6.75 0.80 6.55
C CYS A 126 -5.40 1.42 6.95
N ALA A 127 -5.31 2.28 7.98
CA ALA A 127 -4.05 2.95 8.34
C ALA A 127 -3.55 2.62 9.75
N HIS A 128 -2.29 2.23 9.83
CA HIS A 128 -1.60 1.86 11.06
C HIS A 128 -0.50 2.86 11.40
N ARG A 129 -0.32 3.17 12.68
CA ARG A 129 0.72 4.10 13.14
C ARG A 129 2.06 3.36 13.26
N LEU A 130 3.09 3.85 12.56
CA LEU A 130 4.43 3.28 12.65
C LEU A 130 5.34 4.01 13.64
N GLY A 131 5.10 5.30 13.87
CA GLY A 131 5.92 6.11 14.76
C GLY A 131 6.14 7.52 14.18
N ARG A 132 7.34 8.06 14.35
CA ARG A 132 7.74 9.38 13.85
C ARG A 132 9.09 9.35 13.15
N ALA A 133 9.23 10.08 12.05
CA ALA A 133 10.47 10.15 11.28
C ALA A 133 10.78 11.58 10.83
N PRO A 134 12.07 11.96 10.75
CA PRO A 134 12.45 13.18 10.06
C PRO A 134 12.20 13.01 8.55
N TRP A 135 11.37 13.87 7.97
CA TRP A 135 11.05 13.87 6.55
C TRP A 135 11.02 15.28 5.99
N ARG A 136 11.92 15.54 5.03
CA ARG A 136 12.08 16.85 4.36
C ARG A 136 12.12 18.03 5.35
N GLY A 137 12.90 17.89 6.43
CA GLY A 137 13.12 18.94 7.42
C GLY A 137 12.09 19.03 8.55
N LEU A 138 11.04 18.22 8.54
CA LEU A 138 10.03 18.16 9.61
C LEU A 138 10.01 16.78 10.27
N ASP A 139 9.81 16.73 11.58
CA ASP A 139 9.51 15.48 12.28
C ASP A 139 8.02 15.16 12.10
N ARG A 140 7.73 14.09 11.35
CA ARG A 140 6.38 13.72 10.93
C ARG A 140 5.94 12.42 11.55
N GLU A 141 4.65 12.32 11.84
CA GLU A 141 4.04 11.03 12.12
C GLU A 141 4.03 10.16 10.87
N VAL A 142 4.40 8.88 11.01
CA VAL A 142 4.44 7.92 9.92
C VAL A 142 3.28 6.97 10.05
N LEU A 143 2.44 6.92 9.01
CA LEU A 143 1.33 5.99 8.90
C LEU A 143 1.60 5.01 7.76
N LEU A 144 1.34 3.72 7.97
CA LEU A 144 1.27 2.71 6.91
C LEU A 144 -0.18 2.54 6.51
N CYS A 145 -0.51 2.88 5.27
CA CYS A 145 -1.86 2.77 4.73
C CYS A 145 -1.93 1.58 3.77
N THR A 146 -2.78 0.60 4.10
CA THR A 146 -2.96 -0.61 3.32
C THR A 146 -3.92 -0.41 2.15
N ASP A 147 -4.74 0.64 2.17
CA ASP A 147 -5.70 0.93 1.09
C ASP A 147 -6.08 2.42 1.00
N LEU A 148 -5.50 3.16 0.07
CA LEU A 148 -5.86 4.57 -0.14
C LEU A 148 -7.15 4.78 -0.97
N ASN A 149 -7.89 3.72 -1.29
CA ASN A 149 -9.07 3.84 -2.12
C ASN A 149 -10.27 4.40 -1.34
N GLY A 150 -11.09 5.21 -2.01
CA GLY A 150 -12.32 5.78 -1.46
C GLY A 150 -12.14 7.11 -0.72
N ALA A 151 -13.26 7.64 -0.21
CA ALA A 151 -13.30 8.99 0.36
C ALA A 151 -12.68 9.09 1.77
N ALA A 152 -12.81 8.05 2.59
CA ALA A 152 -12.40 8.08 4.00
C ALA A 152 -10.90 8.39 4.22
N PRO A 153 -9.95 7.76 3.49
CA PRO A 153 -8.54 8.13 3.59
C PRO A 153 -8.29 9.59 3.23
N ILE A 154 -8.93 10.10 2.18
CA ILE A 154 -8.75 11.48 1.71
C ILE A 154 -9.27 12.48 2.73
N THR A 155 -10.50 12.28 3.25
CA THR A 155 -11.07 13.13 4.29
C THR A 155 -10.17 13.17 5.52
N PHE A 156 -9.60 12.03 5.91
CA PHE A 156 -8.66 11.98 7.03
C PHE A 156 -7.39 12.80 6.78
N LEU A 157 -6.78 12.69 5.60
CA LEU A 157 -5.57 13.45 5.25
C LEU A 157 -5.83 14.96 5.15
N LEU A 158 -6.99 15.35 4.63
CA LEU A 158 -7.43 16.75 4.62
C LEU A 158 -7.62 17.28 6.05
N ALA A 159 -8.24 16.50 6.94
CA ALA A 159 -8.41 16.89 8.35
C ALA A 159 -7.07 17.06 9.08
N ARG A 160 -6.10 16.17 8.82
CA ARG A 160 -4.72 16.31 9.33
C ARG A 160 -4.04 17.56 8.83
N GLN A 161 -4.21 17.88 7.56
CA GLN A 161 -3.65 19.10 6.96
C GLN A 161 -4.28 20.36 7.57
N ALA A 162 -5.62 20.39 7.71
CA ALA A 162 -6.33 21.49 8.36
C ALA A 162 -5.92 21.69 9.83
N SER A 163 -5.65 20.58 10.53
CA SER A 163 -5.17 20.58 11.93
C SER A 163 -3.67 20.81 12.07
N GLN A 164 -2.97 21.12 10.97
CA GLN A 164 -1.52 21.30 10.89
C GLN A 164 -0.70 20.16 11.51
N GLN A 165 -1.14 18.92 11.36
CA GLN A 165 -0.46 17.74 11.93
C GLN A 165 0.51 17.15 10.89
N PRO A 166 1.84 17.29 11.07
CA PRO A 166 2.81 16.82 10.08
C PRO A 166 2.77 15.30 9.97
N THR A 167 2.43 14.80 8.79
CA THR A 167 2.16 13.38 8.55
C THR A 167 2.81 12.93 7.24
N ILE A 168 3.36 11.72 7.24
CA ILE A 168 3.73 10.98 6.04
C ILE A 168 2.95 9.66 6.02
N VAL A 169 2.31 9.39 4.89
CA VAL A 169 1.60 8.14 4.62
C VAL A 169 2.44 7.31 3.67
N LEU A 170 2.86 6.14 4.12
CA LEU A 170 3.44 5.10 3.28
C LEU A 170 2.30 4.24 2.75
N ALA A 171 1.99 4.36 1.47
CA ALA A 171 0.95 3.58 0.81
C ALA A 171 1.57 2.48 -0.04
N HIS A 172 0.99 1.28 -0.06
CA HIS A 172 1.63 0.14 -0.75
C HIS A 172 1.88 0.35 -2.23
N ALA A 173 0.86 0.72 -2.98
CA ALA A 173 0.94 0.95 -4.41
C ALA A 173 -0.22 1.82 -4.87
N ARG A 174 -0.18 2.27 -6.13
CA ARG A 174 -1.34 2.88 -6.79
C ARG A 174 -2.33 1.82 -7.23
N THR A 175 -3.58 2.20 -7.48
CA THR A 175 -4.53 1.39 -8.23
C THR A 175 -5.30 2.25 -9.20
N ARG A 176 -6.05 1.60 -10.10
CA ARG A 176 -7.07 2.27 -10.90
C ARG A 176 -8.16 2.98 -10.07
N TYR A 177 -8.26 2.70 -8.77
CA TYR A 177 -9.21 3.29 -7.84
C TYR A 177 -8.57 4.35 -6.93
N THR A 178 -7.25 4.54 -7.01
CA THR A 178 -6.58 5.61 -6.28
C THR A 178 -7.02 6.95 -6.85
N PRO A 179 -7.61 7.84 -6.04
CA PRO A 179 -8.08 9.13 -6.54
C PRO A 179 -6.93 9.94 -7.16
N PRO A 180 -7.10 10.54 -8.36
CA PRO A 180 -6.06 11.34 -9.00
C PRO A 180 -5.64 12.55 -8.13
N ASP A 181 -6.58 13.04 -7.31
CA ASP A 181 -6.35 14.16 -6.40
C ASP A 181 -5.32 13.85 -5.31
N VAL A 182 -5.07 12.58 -4.98
CA VAL A 182 -4.10 12.21 -3.93
C VAL A 182 -2.72 12.75 -4.26
N GLU A 183 -2.29 12.58 -5.51
CA GLU A 183 -0.97 13.03 -5.95
C GLU A 183 -0.91 14.55 -6.05
N ALA A 184 -1.93 15.17 -6.63
CA ALA A 184 -1.98 16.62 -6.76
C ALA A 184 -1.95 17.34 -5.39
N HIS A 185 -2.63 16.76 -4.38
CA HIS A 185 -2.80 17.40 -3.07
C HIS A 185 -1.73 17.02 -2.06
N PHE A 186 -1.25 15.78 -2.10
CA PHE A 186 -0.35 15.21 -1.10
C PHE A 186 0.98 14.72 -1.68
N ALA A 187 1.35 15.16 -2.89
CA ALA A 187 2.69 14.94 -3.41
C ALA A 187 3.74 15.28 -2.33
N PRO A 188 4.77 14.44 -2.18
CA PRO A 188 5.87 14.71 -1.27
C PRO A 188 6.55 15.97 -1.78
N THR A 189 6.22 17.11 -1.19
CA THR A 189 6.80 18.44 -1.46
C THR A 189 7.49 18.92 -0.19
N SER A 190 8.46 19.83 -0.31
CA SER A 190 9.20 20.35 0.85
C SER A 190 8.33 21.15 1.83
N THR A 191 7.15 21.64 1.41
CA THR A 191 6.31 22.55 2.18
C THR A 191 4.98 21.94 2.64
N GLY A 192 4.52 20.82 2.07
CA GLY A 192 3.27 20.19 2.47
C GLY A 192 3.38 19.51 3.84
N LEU A 193 2.48 19.79 4.78
CA LEU A 193 2.45 19.16 6.11
C LEU A 193 2.09 17.67 6.05
N VAL A 194 1.26 17.29 5.09
CA VAL A 194 0.88 15.90 4.81
C VAL A 194 1.49 15.49 3.48
N SER A 195 2.10 14.30 3.43
CA SER A 195 2.65 13.74 2.20
C SER A 195 2.28 12.27 2.07
N VAL A 196 1.90 11.86 0.88
CA VAL A 196 1.67 10.46 0.51
C VAL A 196 2.86 9.98 -0.31
N VAL A 197 3.42 8.85 0.09
CA VAL A 197 4.55 8.20 -0.56
C VAL A 197 4.11 6.80 -0.93
N PHE A 198 4.08 6.50 -2.23
CA PHE A 198 3.78 5.17 -2.71
C PHE A 198 5.04 4.30 -2.71
N LEU A 199 4.95 3.13 -2.10
CA LEU A 199 6.06 2.22 -1.91
C LEU A 199 6.44 1.49 -3.20
N ASP A 200 5.55 1.41 -4.19
CA ASP A 200 5.82 0.84 -5.52
C ASP A 200 6.83 1.67 -6.32
N ASP A 201 6.86 2.99 -6.13
CA ASP A 201 7.92 3.84 -6.70
C ASP A 201 9.20 3.85 -5.87
N GLU A 202 9.05 3.72 -4.55
CA GLU A 202 10.12 3.99 -3.60
C GLU A 202 10.88 2.75 -3.16
N LEU A 203 10.37 1.54 -3.38
CA LEU A 203 11.01 0.32 -2.94
C LEU A 203 11.42 -0.57 -4.11
N ARG A 204 12.62 -1.13 -4.00
CA ARG A 204 13.12 -2.15 -4.92
C ARG A 204 13.73 -3.32 -4.15
N LEU A 205 13.68 -4.50 -4.77
CA LEU A 205 14.49 -5.63 -4.33
C LEU A 205 15.83 -5.57 -5.06
N ASP A 206 16.91 -5.77 -4.31
CA ASP A 206 18.27 -5.93 -4.81
C ASP A 206 18.81 -7.22 -4.22
N GLY A 207 18.69 -8.31 -4.97
CA GLY A 207 18.87 -9.66 -4.45
C GLY A 207 17.93 -9.95 -3.27
N ASP A 208 18.52 -10.24 -2.11
CA ASP A 208 17.84 -10.53 -0.85
C ASP A 208 17.56 -9.29 0.01
N ARG A 209 17.80 -8.08 -0.51
CA ARG A 209 17.66 -6.84 0.26
C ARG A 209 16.53 -5.97 -0.27
N LEU A 210 15.68 -5.52 0.65
CA LEU A 210 14.75 -4.43 0.40
C LEU A 210 15.46 -3.09 0.56
N LEU A 211 15.47 -2.29 -0.50
CA LEU A 211 16.12 -0.98 -0.53
C LEU A 211 15.14 0.10 -0.99
N ARG A 212 15.46 1.36 -0.69
CA ARG A 212 14.79 2.49 -1.33
C ARG A 212 15.32 2.70 -2.75
N ALA A 213 14.43 2.99 -3.69
CA ALA A 213 14.76 3.39 -5.04
C ALA A 213 15.42 4.77 -5.06
N GLN A 214 14.93 5.70 -4.24
CA GLN A 214 15.53 7.03 -4.07
C GLN A 214 16.24 7.18 -2.71
N PRO A 215 17.47 7.73 -2.67
CA PRO A 215 18.14 8.02 -1.42
C PRO A 215 17.40 9.11 -0.64
N MET A 216 17.42 8.99 0.68
CA MET A 216 16.77 9.92 1.59
C MET A 216 17.48 11.29 1.53
N GLY A 217 16.95 12.23 0.74
CA GLY A 217 17.48 13.60 0.65
C GLY A 217 17.88 14.10 -0.74
N ALA A 218 17.44 13.49 -1.83
CA ALA A 218 17.45 14.18 -3.12
C ALA A 218 16.49 15.38 -3.02
N ALA A 219 17.04 16.56 -2.74
CA ALA A 219 16.30 17.80 -2.77
C ALA A 219 15.74 17.97 -4.19
N GLU A 220 14.41 17.95 -4.31
CA GLU A 220 13.76 18.41 -5.53
C GLU A 220 14.27 19.82 -5.85
N PRO A 221 14.51 20.15 -7.13
CA PRO A 221 14.81 21.52 -7.52
C PRO A 221 13.70 22.41 -6.98
N VAL A 222 14.12 23.47 -6.27
CA VAL A 222 13.24 24.48 -5.67
C VAL A 222 12.29 24.97 -6.75
N ALA A 223 11.07 24.43 -6.77
CA ALA A 223 10.01 24.96 -7.60
C ALA A 223 9.77 26.38 -7.10
N THR A 224 10.01 27.34 -7.98
CA THR A 224 9.80 28.77 -7.76
C THR A 224 8.42 28.96 -7.14
N TYR A 225 8.42 29.45 -5.91
CA TYR A 225 7.24 29.66 -5.08
C TYR A 225 6.12 30.36 -5.87
N ARG A 226 5.02 29.66 -6.13
CA ARG A 226 3.72 30.29 -6.40
C ARG A 226 3.04 30.52 -5.05
N ALA A 227 2.40 31.68 -4.92
CA ALA A 227 1.81 32.20 -3.68
C ALA A 227 0.97 31.14 -2.94
N SER A 228 0.99 31.21 -1.60
CA SER A 228 0.17 30.36 -0.75
C SER A 228 -1.30 30.47 -1.13
N ALA A 229 -1.90 29.34 -1.51
CA ALA A 229 -3.32 29.26 -1.77
C ALA A 229 -4.11 29.64 -0.52
N TYR A 230 -5.15 30.45 -0.70
CA TYR A 230 -6.07 30.85 0.36
C TYR A 230 -7.07 29.74 0.66
N CYS A 231 -7.62 29.10 -0.37
CA CYS A 231 -8.52 27.97 -0.22
C CYS A 231 -8.55 27.05 -1.45
N LEU A 232 -9.37 26.01 -1.37
CA LEU A 232 -9.62 25.05 -2.45
C LEU A 232 -10.99 25.34 -3.06
N LEU A 233 -11.02 25.57 -4.37
CA LEU A 233 -12.23 25.59 -5.17
C LEU A 233 -12.46 24.20 -5.76
N VAL A 234 -13.70 23.73 -5.71
CA VAL A 234 -14.13 22.51 -6.40
C VAL A 234 -15.27 22.89 -7.33
N ASP A 235 -15.04 22.79 -8.64
CA ASP A 235 -16.05 23.02 -9.67
C ASP A 235 -16.04 21.90 -10.73
N ALA A 236 -16.75 22.10 -11.84
CA ALA A 236 -16.87 21.12 -12.92
C ALA A 236 -15.51 20.77 -13.57
N ASP A 237 -14.53 21.66 -13.49
CA ASP A 237 -13.17 21.46 -14.02
C ASP A 237 -12.23 20.80 -13.00
N GLY A 238 -12.73 20.52 -11.79
CA GLY A 238 -12.03 19.80 -10.73
C GLY A 238 -11.60 20.66 -9.56
N ALA A 239 -10.80 20.07 -8.67
CA ALA A 239 -10.31 20.73 -7.47
C ALA A 239 -9.04 21.54 -7.77
N ARG A 240 -9.07 22.86 -7.54
CA ARG A 240 -7.91 23.73 -7.69
C ARG A 240 -7.74 24.69 -6.53
N ARG A 241 -6.48 25.04 -6.28
CA ARG A 241 -6.09 26.04 -5.28
C ARG A 241 -6.34 27.44 -5.84
N ILE A 242 -7.02 28.27 -5.06
CA ILE A 242 -7.28 29.67 -5.39
C ILE A 242 -6.70 30.58 -4.31
N ASP A 243 -6.33 31.79 -4.69
CA ASP A 243 -5.89 32.83 -3.76
C ASP A 243 -7.10 33.61 -3.17
N GLU A 244 -6.82 34.54 -2.27
CA GLU A 244 -7.86 35.29 -1.57
C GLU A 244 -8.65 36.21 -2.51
N ALA A 245 -8.00 36.72 -3.57
CA ALA A 245 -8.65 37.57 -4.56
C ALA A 245 -9.68 36.78 -5.38
N ALA A 246 -9.27 35.62 -5.89
CA ALA A 246 -10.16 34.70 -6.60
C ALA A 246 -11.31 34.19 -5.71
N TYR A 247 -11.04 33.93 -4.41
CA TYR A 247 -12.11 33.58 -3.47
C TYR A 247 -13.15 34.70 -3.31
N ARG A 248 -12.71 35.95 -3.15
CA ARG A 248 -13.63 37.10 -3.00
C ARG A 248 -14.47 37.33 -4.27
N GLU A 249 -13.89 37.13 -5.45
CA GLU A 249 -14.62 37.21 -6.71
C GLU A 249 -15.72 36.13 -6.80
N LEU A 250 -15.41 34.89 -6.41
CA LEU A 250 -16.37 33.79 -6.41
C LEU A 250 -17.50 34.00 -5.40
N VAL A 251 -17.19 34.49 -4.20
CA VAL A 251 -18.22 34.83 -3.20
C VAL A 251 -19.11 35.97 -3.68
N ALA A 252 -18.56 36.96 -4.39
CA ALA A 252 -19.35 38.04 -4.96
C ALA A 252 -20.30 37.58 -6.08
N GLY A 253 -19.95 36.52 -6.81
CA GLY A 253 -20.76 35.89 -7.86
C GLY A 253 -21.57 34.67 -7.40
N ALA A 254 -21.73 34.45 -6.09
CA ALA A 254 -22.35 33.23 -5.57
C ALA A 254 -23.78 32.97 -6.10
N GLU A 255 -24.53 34.03 -6.43
CA GLU A 255 -25.89 33.95 -6.98
C GLU A 255 -25.93 33.46 -8.44
N ASP A 256 -24.81 33.50 -9.15
CA ASP A 256 -24.70 33.07 -10.55
C ASP A 256 -24.43 31.56 -10.69
N HIS A 257 -24.32 30.83 -9.57
CA HIS A 257 -24.03 29.40 -9.53
C HIS A 257 -25.25 28.59 -9.06
N ASP A 258 -25.56 27.50 -9.77
CA ASP A 258 -26.66 26.59 -9.41
C ASP A 258 -26.52 25.97 -8.01
N LEU A 259 -25.29 25.81 -7.53
CA LEU A 259 -24.96 25.36 -6.19
C LEU A 259 -23.62 25.98 -5.75
N PHE A 260 -23.66 26.83 -4.72
CA PHE A 260 -22.48 27.43 -4.11
C PHE A 260 -22.39 27.05 -2.62
N LEU A 261 -21.37 26.27 -2.26
CA LEU A 261 -21.15 25.80 -0.89
C LEU A 261 -19.84 26.40 -0.35
N ASP A 262 -19.94 27.43 0.47
CA ASP A 262 -18.79 28.03 1.13
C ASP A 262 -18.58 27.46 2.55
N LEU A 263 -17.67 26.50 2.62
CA LEU A 263 -17.29 25.86 3.89
C LEU A 263 -16.33 26.73 4.73
N LEU A 264 -15.65 27.73 4.15
CA LEU A 264 -14.78 28.61 4.92
C LEU A 264 -15.57 29.55 5.82
N SER A 265 -16.61 30.20 5.27
CA SER A 265 -17.49 31.08 6.04
C SER A 265 -18.38 30.30 7.02
N THR A 266 -18.78 29.08 6.66
CA THR A 266 -19.55 28.19 7.55
C THR A 266 -18.74 27.80 8.80
N VAL A 267 -17.46 27.42 8.62
CA VAL A 267 -16.56 27.06 9.74
C VAL A 267 -16.19 28.29 10.59
N ALA A 268 -15.97 29.46 9.98
CA ALA A 268 -15.70 30.70 10.70
C ALA A 268 -16.93 31.21 11.50
N GLY A 269 -18.14 30.91 11.02
CA GLY A 269 -19.41 31.24 11.67
C GLY A 269 -19.83 30.29 12.80
N GLY A 270 -19.07 29.22 13.05
CA GLY A 270 -19.33 28.27 14.14
C GLY A 270 -20.63 27.47 14.02
N ARG A 271 -21.10 27.20 12.79
CA ARG A 271 -22.29 26.37 12.52
C ARG A 271 -21.94 25.03 11.89
#